data_AF-B3CS30-F1
#
_entry.id   AF-B3CS30-F1
#
_cell.length_a   1.000
_cell.length_b   1.000
_cell.length_c   1.000
_cell.angle_alpha   90.00
_cell.angle_beta   90.00
_cell.angle_gamma   90.00
#
_symmetry.space_group_name_H-M   'P 1'
#
loop_
_entity.id
_entity.type
_entity.pdbx_description
1 polymer ?
#
loop_
_entity_poly.entity_id
_entity_poly.type
_entity_poly.pdbx_seq_one_letter_code
_entity_poly.pdbx_strand_id
1 'polypeptide(L)'
;MYNKSSSLYYFKQEEEAKVEAIVANKFLENHTGIYSSKIFNNSNLRANMVFDEETQKSWPALIIFVKNDKDEITGAKILALNSKTCNKADIPEKSVGTISGSFAEIAQQKSKILTYNNHYKGY
;
A
#
# COMPACT_ATOMS: atom_id res chain seq x y z
N MET A 1 12.87 23.81 -22.43
CA MET A 1 11.80 22.97 -22.99
C MET A 1 11.67 21.73 -22.13
N TYR A 2 10.59 21.63 -21.33
CA TYR A 2 10.32 20.47 -20.48
C TYR A 2 9.87 19.32 -21.40
N ASN A 3 10.63 18.24 -21.43
CA ASN A 3 10.27 17.05 -22.18
C ASN A 3 9.04 16.44 -21.49
N LYS A 4 7.86 16.53 -22.13
CA LYS A 4 6.65 15.82 -21.69
C LYS A 4 6.97 14.33 -21.75
N SER A 5 7.30 13.74 -20.60
CA SER A 5 7.55 12.31 -20.50
C SER A 5 6.30 11.57 -20.99
N SER A 6 6.49 10.85 -22.08
CA SER A 6 5.45 10.32 -22.96
C SER A 6 4.46 9.44 -22.21
N SER A 7 3.16 9.66 -22.47
CA SER A 7 2.06 8.83 -21.96
C SER A 7 2.14 7.36 -22.40
N LEU A 8 3.11 7.01 -23.25
CA LEU A 8 3.40 5.65 -23.70
C LEU A 8 3.88 4.70 -22.59
N TYR A 9 4.41 5.20 -21.47
CA TYR A 9 4.76 4.34 -20.32
C TYR A 9 3.52 3.83 -19.57
N TYR A 10 2.39 4.53 -19.71
CA TYR A 10 1.13 4.16 -19.08
C TYR A 10 0.32 3.17 -19.94
N PHE A 11 0.33 3.32 -21.28
CA PHE A 11 -0.51 2.49 -22.17
C PHE A 11 0.02 1.07 -22.46
N LYS A 12 1.31 0.79 -22.25
CA LYS A 12 1.86 -0.58 -22.47
C LYS A 12 1.74 -1.54 -21.29
N GLN A 13 1.25 -1.09 -20.12
CA GLN A 13 1.12 -1.94 -18.92
C GLN A 13 -0.15 -2.79 -18.89
N GLU A 14 -1.11 -2.57 -19.80
CA GLU A 14 -2.36 -3.34 -19.84
C GLU A 14 -2.21 -4.74 -20.46
N GLU A 15 -1.20 -5.00 -21.30
CA GLU A 15 -1.09 -6.31 -22.01
C GLU A 15 -0.11 -7.32 -21.39
N GLU A 16 0.83 -6.90 -20.55
CA GLU A 16 1.62 -7.81 -19.69
C GLU A 16 1.72 -7.18 -18.30
N ALA A 17 0.86 -7.61 -17.37
CA ALA A 17 0.96 -7.15 -16.00
C ALA A 17 2.32 -7.58 -15.44
N LYS A 18 3.22 -6.61 -15.22
CA LYS A 18 4.55 -6.87 -14.66
C LYS A 18 4.43 -7.60 -13.33
N VAL A 19 5.36 -8.50 -13.03
CA VAL A 19 5.31 -9.40 -11.85
C VAL A 19 5.09 -8.62 -10.55
N GLU A 20 5.73 -7.45 -10.41
CA GLU A 20 5.56 -6.56 -9.27
C GLU A 20 4.10 -6.10 -9.08
N ALA A 21 3.39 -5.78 -10.16
CA ALA A 21 2.02 -5.32 -10.10
C ALA A 21 1.08 -6.47 -9.73
N ILE A 22 1.29 -7.67 -10.30
CA ILE A 22 0.52 -8.87 -9.94
C ILE A 22 0.69 -9.19 -8.45
N VAL A 23 1.93 -9.17 -7.95
CA VAL A 23 2.26 -9.50 -6.57
C VAL A 23 1.70 -8.44 -5.61
N ALA A 24 1.85 -7.16 -5.92
CA ALA A 24 1.30 -6.07 -5.10
C ALA A 24 -0.23 -6.09 -5.06
N ASN A 25 -0.89 -6.39 -6.18
CA ASN A 25 -2.34 -6.53 -6.25
C ASN A 25 -2.83 -7.67 -5.36
N LYS A 26 -2.22 -8.86 -5.48
CA LYS A 26 -2.58 -10.01 -4.64
C LYS A 26 -2.36 -9.74 -3.16
N PHE A 27 -1.28 -9.02 -2.80
CA PHE A 27 -1.04 -8.61 -1.42
C PHE A 27 -2.18 -7.73 -0.90
N LEU A 28 -2.58 -6.69 -1.63
CA LEU A 28 -3.67 -5.80 -1.22
C LEU A 28 -5.04 -6.50 -1.18
N GLU A 29 -5.31 -7.40 -2.12
CA GLU A 29 -6.53 -8.21 -2.12
C GLU A 29 -6.61 -9.06 -0.86
N ASN A 30 -5.52 -9.76 -0.51
CA ASN A 30 -5.46 -10.66 0.63
C ASN A 30 -5.50 -9.94 2.00
N HIS A 31 -4.98 -8.72 2.09
CA HIS A 31 -4.76 -8.04 3.38
C HIS A 31 -5.68 -6.84 3.62
N THR A 32 -6.26 -6.23 2.58
CA THR A 32 -7.06 -5.00 2.73
C THR A 32 -8.37 -5.00 1.94
N GLY A 33 -8.64 -6.01 1.09
CA GLY A 33 -9.80 -6.01 0.19
C GLY A 33 -9.74 -4.91 -0.90
N ILE A 34 -8.54 -4.41 -1.21
CA ILE A 34 -8.31 -3.43 -2.27
C ILE A 34 -7.90 -4.19 -3.54
N TYR A 35 -8.73 -4.09 -4.58
CA TYR A 35 -8.54 -4.82 -5.84
C TYR A 35 -7.62 -4.11 -6.82
N SER A 36 -7.08 -4.87 -7.77
CA SER A 36 -6.08 -4.45 -8.76
C SER A 36 -6.34 -3.12 -9.47
N SER A 37 -7.57 -2.85 -9.91
CA SER A 37 -7.95 -1.60 -10.58
C SER A 37 -7.70 -0.36 -9.71
N LYS A 38 -7.69 -0.51 -8.38
CA LYS A 38 -7.44 0.59 -7.45
C LYS A 38 -5.95 0.95 -7.32
N ILE A 39 -5.00 0.05 -7.60
CA ILE A 39 -3.57 0.42 -7.56
C ILE A 39 -3.25 1.36 -8.71
N PHE A 40 -3.60 0.98 -9.95
CA PHE A 40 -3.24 1.76 -11.14
C PHE A 40 -3.92 3.13 -11.17
N ASN A 41 -5.11 3.23 -10.58
CA ASN A 41 -5.88 4.46 -10.49
C ASN A 41 -5.56 5.32 -9.25
N ASN A 42 -4.71 4.83 -8.33
CA ASN A 42 -4.33 5.57 -7.13
C ASN A 42 -2.95 6.21 -7.31
N SER A 43 -2.91 7.54 -7.31
CA SER A 43 -1.66 8.30 -7.47
C SER A 43 -0.67 8.10 -6.31
N ASN A 44 -1.14 7.64 -5.16
CA ASN A 44 -0.32 7.39 -3.96
C ASN A 44 0.23 5.95 -3.90
N LEU A 45 -0.17 5.06 -4.82
CA LEU A 45 0.28 3.67 -4.85
C LEU A 45 1.08 3.40 -6.13
N ARG A 46 2.17 2.65 -5.99
CA ARG A 46 2.93 2.10 -7.12
C ARG A 46 3.40 0.69 -6.80
N ALA A 47 3.54 -0.12 -7.84
CA ALA A 47 4.27 -1.37 -7.79
C ALA A 47 5.58 -1.20 -8.58
N ASN A 48 6.70 -1.63 -8.01
CA ASN A 48 8.00 -1.62 -8.70
C ASN A 48 8.91 -2.73 -8.15
N MET A 49 9.98 -3.06 -8.87
CA MET A 49 11.07 -3.86 -8.31
C MET A 49 11.99 -2.97 -7.46
N VAL A 50 12.37 -3.45 -6.28
CA VAL A 50 13.32 -2.78 -5.37
C VAL A 50 14.53 -3.70 -5.20
N PHE A 51 15.70 -3.15 -5.48
CA PHE A 51 16.95 -3.85 -5.28
C PHE A 51 17.36 -3.80 -3.81
N ASP A 52 17.71 -4.95 -3.26
CA ASP A 52 18.28 -5.08 -1.95
C ASP A 52 19.78 -5.33 -2.05
N GLU A 53 20.58 -4.35 -1.62
CA GLU A 53 22.03 -4.36 -1.77
C GLU A 53 22.70 -5.42 -0.90
N GLU A 54 22.15 -5.72 0.28
CA GLU A 54 22.71 -6.74 1.18
C GLU A 54 22.61 -8.13 0.56
N THR A 55 21.44 -8.48 0.03
CA THR A 55 21.19 -9.81 -0.55
C THR A 55 21.48 -9.90 -2.05
N GLN A 56 21.81 -8.77 -2.70
CA GLN A 56 21.99 -8.64 -4.16
C GLN A 56 20.78 -9.18 -4.95
N LYS A 57 19.57 -9.00 -4.42
CA LYS A 57 18.32 -9.50 -5.00
C LYS A 57 17.33 -8.37 -5.21
N SER A 58 16.57 -8.46 -6.29
CA SER A 58 15.43 -7.58 -6.53
C SER A 58 14.14 -8.22 -6.03
N TRP A 59 13.34 -7.45 -5.33
CA TRP A 59 12.04 -7.86 -4.79
C TRP A 59 10.92 -7.04 -5.43
N PRO A 60 9.79 -7.65 -5.81
CA PRO A 60 8.61 -6.86 -6.11
C PRO A 60 8.20 -6.10 -4.85
N ALA A 61 7.75 -4.86 -4.98
CA ALA A 61 7.42 -4.02 -3.85
C ALA A 61 6.17 -3.19 -4.10
N LEU A 62 5.38 -3.02 -3.03
CA LEU A 62 4.34 -2.00 -2.95
C LEU A 62 4.96 -0.73 -2.36
N ILE A 63 4.88 0.37 -3.10
CA ILE A 63 5.33 1.69 -2.69
C ILE A 63 4.10 2.53 -2.39
N ILE A 64 4.07 3.09 -1.17
CA ILE A 64 3.00 3.94 -0.67
C ILE A 64 3.59 5.32 -0.47
N PHE A 65 3.16 6.29 -1.28
CA PHE A 65 3.56 7.68 -1.13
C PHE A 65 2.78 8.36 -0.02
N VAL A 66 3.50 9.12 0.79
CA VAL A 66 2.96 10.00 1.82
C VAL A 66 3.03 11.42 1.27
N LYS A 67 1.92 12.13 1.39
CA LYS A 67 1.79 13.51 0.92
C LYS A 67 1.47 14.45 2.07
N ASN A 68 1.90 15.70 1.95
CA ASN A 68 1.45 16.77 2.84
C ASN A 68 0.06 17.29 2.43
N ASP A 69 -0.41 18.29 3.16
CA ASP A 69 -1.68 19.01 2.94
C ASP A 69 -1.75 19.75 1.59
N LYS A 70 -0.62 19.95 0.93
CA LYS A 70 -0.51 20.56 -0.41
C LYS A 70 -0.45 19.52 -1.55
N ASP A 71 -0.72 18.25 -1.25
CA ASP A 71 -0.62 17.11 -2.17
C ASP A 71 0.81 16.83 -2.69
N GLU A 72 1.84 17.39 -2.06
CA GLU A 72 3.23 17.15 -2.39
C GLU A 72 3.73 15.87 -1.72
N ILE A 73 4.44 15.01 -2.46
CA ILE A 73 5.04 13.79 -1.89
C ILE A 73 6.16 14.19 -0.94
N THR A 74 6.01 13.90 0.35
CA THR A 74 7.04 14.16 1.38
C THR A 74 7.82 12.93 1.76
N GLY A 75 7.30 11.74 1.48
CA GLY A 75 7.97 10.48 1.77
C GLY A 75 7.32 9.29 1.08
N ALA A 76 7.93 8.12 1.25
CA ALA A 76 7.37 6.87 0.78
C ALA A 76 7.70 5.73 1.74
N LYS A 77 6.72 4.86 1.95
CA LYS A 77 6.91 3.56 2.58
C LYS A 77 7.06 2.50 1.50
N ILE A 78 8.11 1.69 1.61
CA ILE A 78 8.46 0.67 0.63
C ILE A 78 8.31 -0.69 1.31
N LEU A 79 7.32 -1.45 0.85
CA LEU A 79 7.05 -2.79 1.34
C LEU A 79 7.48 -3.81 0.29
N ALA A 80 8.63 -4.46 0.52
CA ALA A 80 9.06 -5.56 -0.31
C ALA A 80 8.17 -6.79 -0.09
N LEU A 81 7.89 -7.50 -1.18
CA LEU A 81 6.98 -8.64 -1.24
C LEU A 81 7.71 -9.86 -1.79
N ASN A 82 7.28 -11.03 -1.35
CA ASN A 82 7.73 -12.29 -1.88
C ASN A 82 6.92 -12.64 -3.13
N SER A 83 7.58 -12.85 -4.26
CA SER A 83 6.92 -13.12 -5.55
C SER A 83 6.14 -14.45 -5.57
N LYS A 84 6.50 -15.43 -4.74
CA LYS A 84 5.86 -16.73 -4.68
C LYS A 84 4.64 -16.72 -3.77
N THR A 85 4.77 -16.12 -2.59
CA THR A 85 3.71 -16.15 -1.57
C THR A 85 2.78 -14.94 -1.62
N CYS A 86 3.17 -13.88 -2.33
CA CYS A 86 2.47 -12.59 -2.36
C CYS A 86 2.26 -11.96 -0.97
N ASN A 87 3.08 -12.34 0.02
CA ASN A 87 3.15 -11.75 1.35
C ASN A 87 4.38 -10.86 1.48
N LYS A 88 4.53 -10.19 2.63
CA LYS A 88 5.76 -9.45 2.95
C LYS A 88 6.99 -10.35 2.74
N ALA A 89 8.01 -9.80 2.09
CA ALA A 89 9.31 -10.44 2.04
C ALA A 89 9.92 -10.43 3.45
N ASP A 90 10.75 -11.43 3.75
CA ASP A 90 11.48 -11.52 5.00
C ASP A 90 12.74 -10.64 4.94
N ILE A 91 12.52 -9.33 4.72
CA ILE A 91 13.54 -8.29 4.71
C ILE A 91 12.99 -7.05 5.44
N PRO A 92 13.85 -6.19 6.01
CA PRO A 92 13.41 -4.98 6.69
C PRO A 92 12.59 -4.04 5.80
N GLU A 93 11.53 -3.45 6.35
CA GLU A 93 10.78 -2.39 5.67
C GLU A 93 11.67 -1.16 5.47
N LYS A 94 11.59 -0.55 4.28
CA LYS A 94 12.34 0.67 3.95
C LYS A 94 11.38 1.86 3.90
N SER A 95 11.85 3.01 4.35
CA SER A 95 11.11 4.27 4.26
C SER A 95 12.05 5.37 3.81
N VAL A 96 11.56 6.32 3.03
CA VAL A 96 12.32 7.47 2.52
C VAL A 96 11.54 8.76 2.73
N GLY A 97 12.27 9.86 2.90
CA GLY A 97 11.69 11.19 3.11
C GLY A 97 11.09 11.39 4.50
N THR A 98 10.30 12.45 4.64
CA THR A 98 9.61 12.80 5.89
C THR A 98 8.23 12.17 5.90
N ILE A 99 8.05 11.22 6.80
CA ILE A 99 6.76 10.63 7.13
C ILE A 99 6.36 11.21 8.49
N SER A 100 5.47 12.20 8.49
CA SER A 100 4.91 12.80 9.69
C SER A 100 3.47 12.34 9.90
N GLY A 101 3.18 11.87 11.11
CA GLY A 101 1.89 11.27 11.48
C GLY A 101 2.11 10.19 12.53
N SER A 102 1.25 10.14 13.55
CA SER A 102 1.34 9.13 14.61
C SER A 102 0.48 7.91 14.25
N PHE A 103 1.05 6.71 14.33
CA PHE A 103 0.29 5.44 14.36
C PHE A 103 -0.40 5.20 15.71
N ALA A 104 -0.38 6.17 16.62
CA ALA A 104 -0.95 6.02 17.95
C ALA A 104 -2.47 5.74 17.86
N GLU A 105 -2.78 4.47 18.13
CA GLU A 105 -3.99 3.98 18.82
C GLU A 105 -5.23 3.60 17.97
N ILE A 106 -5.11 2.54 17.16
CA ILE A 106 -6.28 1.69 16.77
C ILE A 106 -6.48 0.52 17.77
N ALA A 107 -5.63 0.40 18.80
CA ALA A 107 -5.71 -0.69 19.79
C ALA A 107 -6.68 -0.46 20.97
N GLN A 108 -7.47 0.62 21.00
CA GLN A 108 -8.40 0.90 22.11
C GLN A 108 -9.82 1.34 21.74
N GLN A 109 -10.35 0.94 20.58
CA GLN A 109 -11.81 0.71 20.50
C GLN A 109 -12.10 -0.77 20.78
N LYS A 110 -11.85 -1.19 22.02
CA LYS A 110 -12.69 -2.24 22.62
C LYS A 110 -14.12 -1.72 22.54
N SER A 111 -14.92 -2.35 21.70
CA SER A 111 -16.37 -2.19 21.70
C SER A 111 -16.87 -2.28 23.14
N LYS A 112 -17.25 -1.14 23.71
CA LYS A 112 -18.06 -1.12 24.92
C LYS A 112 -19.41 -1.65 24.47
N ILE A 113 -19.61 -2.96 24.55
CA ILE A 113 -20.93 -3.59 24.43
C ILE A 113 -21.75 -2.98 25.57
N LEU A 114 -22.51 -1.94 25.25
CA LEU A 114 -23.58 -1.45 26.11
C LEU A 114 -24.74 -2.42 25.91
N THR A 115 -24.83 -3.42 26.77
CA THR A 115 -26.02 -4.26 26.88
C THR A 115 -27.17 -3.37 27.38
N TYR A 116 -28.05 -2.95 26.47
CA TYR A 116 -29.32 -2.35 26.85
C TYR A 116 -30.27 -3.46 27.33
N ASN A 117 -30.41 -3.58 28.66
CA ASN A 117 -31.46 -4.38 29.28
C ASN A 117 -32.78 -3.60 29.17
N ASN A 118 -33.62 -3.93 28.19
CA ASN A 118 -35.01 -3.47 28.16
C ASN A 118 -35.83 -4.27 29.18
N HIS A 119 -35.93 -3.75 30.40
CA HIS A 119 -36.93 -4.18 31.37
C HIS A 119 -38.26 -3.53 30.99
N TYR A 120 -39.12 -4.27 30.30
CA TYR A 120 -40.51 -3.85 30.12
C TYR A 120 -41.23 -3.89 31.47
N LYS A 121 -41.66 -2.73 31.97
CA LYS A 121 -42.78 -2.59 32.91
C LYS A 121 -43.84 -1.73 32.22
N GLY A 122 -44.85 -2.40 31.69
CA GLY A 122 -46.12 -1.80 31.28
C GLY A 122 -47.17 -2.09 32.36
N TYR A 123 -47.96 -1.07 32.66
CA TYR A 123 -48.99 -0.95 33.69
C TYR A 123 -50.13 -1.96 33.56
#